data_AF-A0A072U4F5-F1
#
_entry.id   AF-A0A072U4F5-F1
#
_cell.length_a   1.000
_cell.length_b   1.000
_cell.length_c   1.000
_cell.angle_alpha   90.00
_cell.angle_beta   90.00
_cell.angle_gamma   90.00
#
_symmetry.space_group_name_H-M   'P 1'
#
loop_
_entity.id
_entity.type
_entity.pdbx_description
1 polymer ?
#
loop_
_entity_poly.entity_id
_entity_poly.type
_entity_poly.pdbx_seq_one_letter_code
_entity_poly.pdbx_strand_id
1 'polypeptide(L)' 'MADKVPPNAGSQGFNPGLIVLLVIGGLLLTFLIGNYALYVYAQKALPPRKKKPVSKKKMKKERLKQGVSAPGE' A
#
# COMPACT_ATOMS: atom_id res chain seq x y z
N MET A 1 -26.18 -8.75 -60.55
CA MET A 1 -25.16 -7.85 -59.96
C MET A 1 -25.69 -7.22 -58.69
N ALA A 2 -25.14 -7.57 -57.53
CA ALA A 2 -24.90 -6.68 -56.40
C ALA A 2 -24.31 -7.51 -55.24
N ASP A 3 -23.03 -7.84 -55.35
CA ASP A 3 -22.26 -8.36 -54.22
C ASP A 3 -22.12 -7.25 -53.17
N LYS A 4 -22.86 -7.37 -52.07
CA LYS A 4 -22.68 -6.53 -50.88
C LYS A 4 -21.42 -6.98 -50.15
N VAL A 5 -20.30 -6.34 -50.44
CA VAL A 5 -19.07 -6.41 -49.66
C VAL A 5 -19.38 -5.94 -48.22
N PRO A 6 -19.07 -6.72 -47.16
CA PRO A 6 -19.25 -6.26 -45.79
C PRO A 6 -18.30 -5.07 -45.53
N PRO A 7 -18.72 -4.05 -44.75
CA PRO A 7 -17.83 -2.96 -44.39
C PRO A 7 -16.63 -3.56 -43.65
N ASN A 8 -15.44 -3.36 -44.22
CA ASN A 8 -14.17 -3.75 -43.64
C ASN A 8 -14.18 -3.40 -42.14
N ALA A 9 -13.98 -4.41 -41.30
CA ALA A 9 -13.79 -4.25 -39.86
C ALA A 9 -12.49 -3.47 -39.64
N GLY A 10 -12.58 -2.14 -39.80
CA GLY A 10 -11.48 -1.23 -39.64
C GLY A 10 -10.97 -1.35 -38.22
N SER A 11 -9.67 -1.64 -38.10
CA SER A 11 -8.94 -1.57 -36.84
C SER A 11 -8.98 -0.14 -36.32
N GLN A 12 -10.04 0.21 -35.61
CA GLN A 12 -10.16 1.48 -34.93
C GLN A 12 -9.12 1.48 -33.81
N GLY A 13 -8.05 2.25 -34.01
CA GLY A 13 -6.95 2.38 -33.05
C GLY A 13 -7.43 2.88 -31.68
N PHE A 14 -6.60 2.69 -30.67
CA PHE A 14 -6.94 3.12 -29.31
C PHE A 14 -7.23 4.63 -29.24
N ASN A 15 -8.31 4.99 -28.55
CA ASN A 15 -8.69 6.38 -28.33
C ASN A 15 -7.59 7.10 -27.54
N PRO A 16 -7.15 8.30 -27.97
CA PRO A 16 -6.10 9.06 -27.27
C PRO A 16 -6.44 9.31 -25.80
N GLY A 17 -7.71 9.55 -25.46
CA GLY A 17 -8.15 9.71 -24.07
C GLY A 17 -7.96 8.46 -23.22
N LEU A 18 -8.19 7.28 -23.80
CA LEU A 18 -7.94 6.00 -23.11
C LEU A 18 -6.44 5.77 -22.90
N ILE A 19 -5.61 6.09 -23.90
CA ILE A 19 -4.15 6.00 -23.77
C ILE A 19 -3.66 6.90 -22.64
N VAL A 20 -4.12 8.16 -22.61
CA VAL A 20 -3.74 9.11 -21.56
C VAL A 20 -4.20 8.64 -20.18
N LEU A 21 -5.42 8.11 -20.06
CA LEU A 21 -5.92 7.56 -18.80
C LEU A 21 -5.06 6.39 -18.32
N LEU A 22 -4.68 5.48 -19.21
CA LEU A 22 -3.80 4.35 -18.86
C LEU A 22 -2.39 4.80 -18.48
N VAL A 23 -1.84 5.80 -19.18
CA VAL A 23 -0.51 6.34 -18.87
C VAL A 23 -0.51 7.04 -17.52
N ILE A 24 -1.42 7.97 -17.28
CA ILE A 24 -1.49 8.72 -16.02
C ILE A 24 -1.91 7.79 -14.87
N GLY A 25 -2.96 7.00 -15.08
CA GLY A 25 -3.45 6.06 -14.09
C GLY A 25 -2.42 5.01 -13.73
N GLY A 26 -1.74 4.43 -14.73
CA GLY A 26 -0.65 3.47 -14.53
C GLY A 26 0.54 4.08 -13.81
N LEU A 27 0.98 5.28 -14.20
CA LEU A 27 2.11 5.95 -13.58
C LEU A 27 1.83 6.27 -12.11
N LEU A 28 0.63 6.76 -11.79
CA LEU A 28 0.21 6.97 -10.41
C LEU A 28 0.13 5.66 -9.63
N LEU A 29 -0.48 4.60 -10.19
CA LEU A 29 -0.56 3.30 -9.54
C LEU A 29 0.82 2.74 -9.21
N THR A 30 1.74 2.74 -10.18
CA THR A 30 3.11 2.25 -10.00
C THR A 30 3.85 3.08 -8.96
N PHE A 31 3.69 4.41 -8.97
CA PHE A 31 4.30 5.28 -7.96
C PHE A 31 3.78 4.97 -6.54
N LEU A 32 2.47 4.81 -6.37
CA LEU A 32 1.87 4.49 -5.08
C LEU A 32 2.30 3.10 -4.59
N ILE A 33 2.24 2.09 -5.46
CA ILE A 33 2.62 0.71 -5.14
C ILE A 33 4.12 0.65 -4.80
N GLY A 34 4.98 1.25 -5.62
CA GLY A 34 6.42 1.31 -5.39
C GLY A 34 6.76 1.98 -4.07
N ASN A 35 6.12 3.11 -3.76
CA ASN A 35 6.34 3.82 -2.50
C ASN A 35 5.83 3.03 -1.29
N TYR A 36 4.67 2.38 -1.41
CA TYR A 36 4.14 1.53 -0.35
C TYR A 36 5.01 0.30 -0.11
N ALA A 37 5.46 -0.36 -1.17
CA ALA A 37 6.36 -1.51 -1.08
C ALA A 37 7.68 -1.11 -0.42
N LEU A 38 8.25 0.05 -0.79
CA LEU A 38 9.46 0.58 -0.17
C LEU A 38 9.24 0.93 1.31
N TYR A 39 8.10 1.53 1.66
CA TYR A 39 7.74 1.81 3.05
C TYR A 39 7.64 0.52 3.88
N VAL A 40 6.98 -0.51 3.36
CA VAL A 40 6.85 -1.80 4.05
C VAL A 40 8.21 -2.50 4.16
N TYR A 41 9.03 -2.45 3.12
CA TYR A 41 10.38 -3.02 3.14
C TYR A 41 11.26 -2.31 4.19
N ALA A 42 11.24 -0.98 4.20
CA ALA A 42 11.95 -0.19 5.18
C ALA A 42 11.45 -0.51 6.60
N GLN A 43 10.14 -0.64 6.83
CA GLN A 43 9.64 -1.04 8.15
C GLN A 43 10.06 -2.46 8.58
N LYS A 44 10.30 -3.38 7.64
CA LYS A 44 10.82 -4.72 7.96
C LYS A 44 12.31 -4.70 8.25
N ALA A 45 13.08 -3.85 7.56
CA ALA A 45 14.52 -3.70 7.78
C ALA A 45 14.84 -2.81 9.00
N LEU A 46 13.98 -1.84 9.28
CA LEU A 46 14.09 -1.00 10.45
C LEU A 46 13.71 -1.82 11.69
N PRO A 47 14.56 -1.84 12.73
CA PRO A 47 14.19 -2.49 13.98
C PRO A 47 12.87 -1.90 14.47
N PRO A 48 11.93 -2.73 14.99
CA PRO A 48 10.63 -2.25 15.46
C PRO A 48 10.89 -1.07 16.35
N ARG A 49 10.32 0.11 16.01
CA ARG A 49 10.56 1.37 16.74
C ARG A 49 10.31 1.07 18.21
N LYS A 50 11.37 0.75 18.95
CA LYS A 50 11.26 0.41 20.36
C LYS A 50 10.75 1.70 20.96
N LYS A 51 9.44 1.74 21.28
CA LYS A 51 8.91 2.75 22.18
C LYS A 51 9.94 2.81 23.30
N LYS A 52 10.54 3.99 23.53
CA LYS A 52 11.68 4.13 24.46
C LYS A 52 11.42 3.21 25.64
N PRO A 53 12.27 2.19 25.89
CA PRO A 53 11.96 1.16 26.85
C PRO A 53 11.53 1.87 28.12
N VAL A 54 10.26 1.68 28.45
CA VAL A 54 9.64 2.40 29.55
C VAL A 54 10.41 1.94 30.76
N SER A 55 11.16 2.86 31.41
CA SER A 55 12.01 2.52 32.54
C SER A 55 11.28 1.58 33.47
N LYS A 56 11.95 0.53 33.98
CA LYS A 56 11.34 -0.48 34.85
C LYS A 56 10.50 0.16 35.98
N LYS A 57 10.91 1.34 36.46
CA LYS A 57 10.16 2.17 37.43
C LYS A 57 8.80 2.65 36.91
N LYS A 58 8.72 3.11 35.66
CA LYS A 58 7.46 3.54 35.02
C LYS A 58 6.58 2.34 34.63
N MET A 59 7.15 1.21 34.20
CA MET A 59 6.38 -0.03 34.02
C MET A 59 5.77 -0.52 35.34
N LYS A 60 6.55 -0.58 36.42
CA LYS A 60 6.04 -0.97 37.75
C LYS A 60 4.96 -0.01 38.24
N LYS A 61 5.14 1.30 38.02
CA LYS A 61 4.14 2.33 38.37
C LYS A 61 2.83 2.17 37.58
N GLU A 62 2.89 1.85 36.29
CA GLU A 62 1.67 1.60 35.50
C GLU A 62 1.01 0.26 35.85
N ARG A 63 1.80 -0.80 36.11
CA ARG A 63 1.27 -2.10 36.57
C ARG A 63 0.56 -1.99 37.93
N LEU A 64 1.14 -1.25 38.87
CA LEU A 64 0.53 -0.95 40.17
C LEU A 64 -0.75 -0.12 40.04
N LYS A 65 -0.79 0.86 39.12
CA LYS A 65 -2.00 1.65 38.84
C LYS A 65 -3.12 0.84 38.19
N GLN A 66 -2.75 -0.16 37.40
CA GLN A 66 -3.69 -1.07 36.73
C GLN A 66 -4.18 -2.20 37.65
N GLY A 67 -3.73 -2.26 38.91
CA GLY A 67 -4.15 -3.29 39.87
C GLY A 67 -3.71 -4.70 39.47
N VAL A 68 -2.77 -4.83 38.53
CA VAL A 68 -2.27 -6.14 38.09
C VAL A 68 -1.32 -6.63 39.18
N SER A 69 -1.76 -7.60 39.98
CA SER A 69 -0.89 -8.28 40.94
C SER A 69 0.28 -8.94 40.18
N ALA A 70 1.42 -9.02 40.85
CA ALA A 70 2.61 -9.59 40.24
C ALA A 70 2.30 -11.02 39.74
N PRO A 71 2.81 -11.45 38.58
CA PRO A 71 2.68 -12.83 38.14
C PRO A 71 3.47 -13.71 39.12
N GLY A 72 2.79 -14.25 40.12
CA GLY A 72 3.39 -14.98 41.23
C GLY A 72 2.58 -15.01 42.53
N GLU A 73 1.26 -14.89 42.45
CA GLU A 73 0.31 -15.46 43.42
C GLU A 73 -0.56 -16.49 42.70
#